data_AF-A0A850M7F9-F1
#
_entry.id   AF-A0A850M7F9-F1
#
_cell.length_a   1.000
_cell.length_b   1.000
_cell.length_c   1.000
_cell.angle_alpha   90.00
_cell.angle_beta   90.00
_cell.angle_gamma   90.00
#
_symmetry.space_group_name_H-M   'P 1'
#
loop_
_entity.id
_entity.type
_entity.pdbx_description
1 polymer ?
#
loop_
_entity_poly.entity_id
_entity_poly.type
_entity_poly.pdbx_seq_one_letter_code
_entity_poly.pdbx_strand_id
1 'polypeptide(L)'
;MPGIAHLAFGLMLVIPFMLFAREKFNYKVATIFVLNNWVGPDSYWAWRFIPFEMHQLLGFLVWAIPLSFFYSYLSRFSFERSHRFFTIVDDGRREVSWRNSYILCVGGATFHILIDSLFHGGYTGLDIFPKEIQNWFQSSFGITLTNPNLADVNSWFTSTYGYPETLIIVGFVAMIAASLFIIYYMKRELKVVVIFLFTLIAFIFLSQILLGWNTFTENEFGATFYGLFFIFLPLMGFAYVMYDVNKNPRKPSEPLMSAEWILRVTAIIALILAGGFLFLGLSPYFAPSIVNSLLGGYLSASEIAIIGPIVAGIAGIGLVGAIGLFFKIKVCRYITIFISILLWFFVFPLAIALSLGRSDVKVIFEK
;
A
#
# COMPACT_ATOMS: atom_id res chain seq x y z
N MET A 1 6.97 5.72 -9.76
CA MET A 1 8.16 4.88 -9.49
C MET A 1 8.59 5.24 -8.08
N PRO A 2 8.72 4.25 -7.19
CA PRO A 2 8.84 4.53 -5.76
C PRO A 2 10.13 5.25 -5.42
N GLY A 3 9.99 6.54 -5.10
CA GLY A 3 11.12 7.41 -4.77
C GLY A 3 11.75 7.03 -3.44
N ILE A 4 13.07 7.20 -3.33
CA ILE A 4 13.78 6.99 -2.05
C ILE A 4 13.29 7.96 -0.96
N ALA A 5 12.71 9.09 -1.36
CA ALA A 5 12.08 10.06 -0.48
C ALA A 5 10.92 9.44 0.33
N HIS A 6 10.08 8.60 -0.29
CA HIS A 6 9.00 7.90 0.41
C HIS A 6 9.57 6.95 1.47
N LEU A 7 10.60 6.16 1.13
CA LEU A 7 11.25 5.29 2.11
C LEU A 7 11.82 6.09 3.30
N ALA A 8 12.53 7.18 3.02
CA ALA A 8 13.11 8.04 4.05
C ALA A 8 12.04 8.64 4.96
N PHE A 9 10.94 9.14 4.39
CA PHE A 9 9.84 9.73 5.15
C PHE A 9 9.15 8.68 6.04
N GLY A 10 8.89 7.48 5.51
CA GLY A 10 8.33 6.39 6.29
C GLY A 10 9.22 6.00 7.49
N LEU A 11 10.53 5.97 7.29
CA LEU A 11 11.49 5.72 8.38
C LEU A 11 11.49 6.85 9.41
N MET A 12 11.45 8.12 8.99
CA MET A 12 11.39 9.27 9.91
C MET A 12 10.16 9.23 10.82
N LEU A 13 9.03 8.71 10.33
CA LEU A 13 7.83 8.54 11.14
C LEU A 13 7.95 7.38 12.13
N VAL A 14 8.59 6.28 11.74
CA VAL A 14 8.67 5.06 12.55
C VAL A 14 9.78 5.12 13.62
N ILE A 15 10.90 5.79 13.34
CA ILE A 15 12.05 5.88 14.27
C ILE A 15 11.66 6.43 15.65
N PRO A 16 10.88 7.53 15.77
CA PRO A 16 10.39 7.99 17.07
C PRO A 16 9.61 6.92 17.83
N PHE A 17 8.68 6.21 17.17
CA PHE A 17 7.93 5.12 17.81
C PHE A 17 8.84 3.98 18.26
N MET A 18 9.87 3.65 17.49
CA MET A 18 10.87 2.66 17.88
C MET A 18 11.60 3.10 19.17
N LEU A 19 12.02 4.35 19.25
CA LEU A 19 12.71 4.90 20.43
C LEU A 19 11.83 4.93 21.68
N PHE A 20 10.54 5.26 21.54
CA PHE A 20 9.60 5.33 22.66
C PHE A 20 9.04 3.97 23.08
N ALA A 21 8.75 3.07 22.13
CA ALA A 21 8.17 1.75 22.42
C ALA A 21 9.21 0.74 22.94
N ARG A 22 10.49 0.92 22.62
CA ARG A 22 11.62 0.05 23.04
C ARG A 22 11.29 -1.44 22.83
N GLU A 23 11.21 -2.22 23.90
CA GLU A 23 10.96 -3.66 23.89
C GLU A 23 9.56 -4.04 23.37
N LYS A 24 8.63 -3.08 23.34
CA LYS A 24 7.29 -3.27 22.78
C LYS A 24 7.24 -2.94 21.29
N PHE A 25 8.37 -2.62 20.66
CA PHE A 25 8.40 -2.29 19.25
C PHE A 25 8.38 -3.56 18.38
N ASN A 26 7.38 -3.69 17.53
CA ASN A 26 7.27 -4.76 16.56
C ASN A 26 7.78 -4.31 15.19
N TYR A 27 8.98 -4.76 14.81
CA TYR A 27 9.58 -4.33 13.55
C TYR A 27 8.79 -4.81 12.32
N LYS A 28 8.03 -5.91 12.39
CA LYS A 28 7.24 -6.40 11.24
C LYS A 28 6.06 -5.49 10.95
N VAL A 29 5.42 -4.95 11.99
CA VAL A 29 4.38 -3.92 11.85
C VAL A 29 4.96 -2.67 11.18
N ALA A 30 6.13 -2.23 11.61
CA ALA A 30 6.87 -1.13 10.98
C ALA A 30 7.27 -1.40 9.53
N THR A 31 7.77 -2.61 9.23
CA THR A 31 8.14 -3.00 7.87
C THR A 31 6.95 -2.92 6.94
N ILE A 32 5.78 -3.42 7.32
CA ILE A 32 4.57 -3.36 6.48
C ILE A 32 4.18 -1.90 6.22
N PHE A 33 4.17 -1.07 7.26
CA PHE A 33 3.82 0.35 7.14
C PHE A 33 4.78 1.11 6.22
N VAL A 34 6.09 0.95 6.42
CA VAL A 34 7.13 1.63 5.63
C VAL A 34 7.14 1.13 4.19
N LEU A 35 7.02 -0.18 3.96
CA LEU A 35 6.96 -0.73 2.61
C LEU A 35 5.72 -0.24 1.87
N ASN A 36 4.58 -0.13 2.54
CA ASN A 36 3.39 0.38 1.89
C ASN A 36 3.51 1.88 1.59
N ASN A 37 4.09 2.66 2.50
CA ASN A 37 4.41 4.06 2.21
C ASN A 37 5.41 4.21 1.05
N TRP A 38 6.36 3.29 0.88
CA TRP A 38 7.34 3.37 -0.18
C TRP A 38 6.83 2.89 -1.53
N VAL A 39 6.35 1.65 -1.61
CA VAL A 39 6.02 0.97 -2.87
C VAL A 39 4.54 0.59 -2.98
N GLY A 40 3.71 0.84 -1.97
CA GLY A 40 2.33 0.37 -1.91
C GLY A 40 1.48 0.88 -3.07
N PRO A 41 1.14 2.18 -3.12
CA PRO A 41 0.36 2.74 -4.23
C PRO A 41 1.05 2.56 -5.58
N ASP A 42 2.36 2.82 -5.63
CA ASP A 42 3.17 2.64 -6.84
C ASP A 42 3.15 1.20 -7.39
N SER A 43 2.95 0.17 -6.55
CA SER A 43 2.89 -1.22 -7.00
C SER A 43 1.72 -1.49 -7.94
N TYR A 44 0.65 -0.68 -7.89
CA TYR A 44 -0.45 -0.75 -8.85
C TYR A 44 0.02 -0.47 -10.28
N TRP A 45 1.08 0.31 -10.49
CA TRP A 45 1.47 0.71 -11.84
C TRP A 45 1.87 -0.47 -12.74
N ALA A 46 2.33 -1.57 -12.15
CA ALA A 46 2.58 -2.83 -12.86
C ALA A 46 1.30 -3.51 -13.39
N TRP A 47 0.16 -3.08 -12.85
CA TRP A 47 -1.18 -3.60 -13.10
C TRP A 47 -2.08 -2.54 -13.76
N ARG A 48 -1.50 -1.50 -14.40
CA ARG A 48 -2.23 -0.48 -15.19
C ARG A 48 -3.15 -1.05 -16.29
N PHE A 49 -2.98 -2.30 -16.66
CA PHE A 49 -3.90 -3.00 -17.56
C PHE A 49 -5.28 -3.24 -16.93
N ILE A 50 -5.42 -3.12 -15.60
CA ILE A 50 -6.70 -3.09 -14.91
C ILE A 50 -7.30 -1.69 -15.15
N PRO A 51 -8.53 -1.58 -15.70
CA PRO A 51 -9.13 -0.32 -16.14
C PRO A 51 -9.70 0.51 -14.98
N PHE A 52 -9.02 0.51 -13.84
CA PHE A 52 -9.36 1.26 -12.64
C PHE A 52 -8.08 1.82 -12.05
N GLU A 53 -8.00 3.14 -11.92
CA GLU A 53 -6.86 3.83 -11.31
C GLU A 53 -6.81 3.54 -9.80
N MET A 54 -5.80 2.77 -9.36
CA MET A 54 -5.66 2.38 -7.94
C MET A 54 -4.55 3.12 -7.20
N HIS A 55 -3.83 4.04 -7.85
CA HIS A 55 -2.83 4.89 -7.19
C HIS A 55 -3.46 5.98 -6.31
N GLN A 56 -4.77 6.19 -6.43
CA GLN A 56 -5.53 7.21 -5.73
C GLN A 56 -6.11 6.67 -4.42
N LEU A 57 -6.48 7.54 -3.47
CA LEU A 57 -6.84 7.11 -2.11
C LEU A 57 -7.95 6.03 -2.10
N LEU A 58 -9.05 6.26 -2.81
CA LEU A 58 -10.17 5.31 -2.85
C LEU A 58 -9.83 4.04 -3.64
N GLY A 59 -9.14 4.17 -4.78
CA GLY A 59 -8.67 3.00 -5.54
C GLY A 59 -7.68 2.16 -4.72
N PHE A 60 -6.83 2.82 -3.93
CA PHE A 60 -5.90 2.14 -3.05
C PHE A 60 -6.58 1.39 -1.92
N LEU A 61 -7.74 1.84 -1.41
CA LEU A 61 -8.50 1.05 -0.43
C LEU A 61 -8.88 -0.34 -0.96
N VAL A 62 -9.09 -0.46 -2.28
CA VAL A 62 -9.33 -1.74 -2.96
C VAL A 62 -8.02 -2.48 -3.17
N TRP A 63 -6.97 -1.81 -3.65
CA TRP A 63 -5.65 -2.41 -3.86
C TRP A 63 -4.96 -2.88 -2.57
N ALA A 64 -5.30 -2.27 -1.43
CA ALA A 64 -4.86 -2.66 -0.10
C ALA A 64 -5.39 -4.05 0.29
N ILE A 65 -6.49 -4.54 -0.31
CA ILE A 65 -7.03 -5.88 -0.03
C ILE A 65 -6.01 -6.96 -0.40
N PRO A 66 -5.56 -7.11 -1.66
CA PRO A 66 -4.57 -8.13 -2.00
C PRO A 66 -3.20 -7.86 -1.35
N LEU A 67 -2.77 -6.60 -1.21
CA LEU A 67 -1.52 -6.27 -0.51
C LEU A 67 -1.56 -6.70 0.96
N SER A 68 -2.69 -6.51 1.65
CA SER A 68 -2.82 -6.89 3.06
C SER A 68 -2.78 -8.40 3.28
N PHE A 69 -3.26 -9.21 2.33
CA PHE A 69 -3.05 -10.66 2.36
C PHE A 69 -1.57 -11.00 2.26
N PHE A 70 -0.85 -10.36 1.33
CA PHE A 70 0.59 -10.54 1.19
C PHE A 70 1.33 -10.15 2.48
N TYR A 71 1.13 -8.94 2.99
CA TYR A 71 1.85 -8.45 4.16
C TYR A 71 1.50 -9.22 5.44
N SER A 72 0.25 -9.70 5.55
CA SER A 72 -0.14 -10.61 6.64
C SER A 72 0.65 -11.93 6.56
N TYR A 73 0.87 -12.46 5.35
CA TYR A 73 1.71 -13.63 5.16
C TYR A 73 3.20 -13.32 5.39
N LEU A 74 3.70 -12.19 4.90
CA LEU A 74 5.09 -11.75 5.09
C LEU A 74 5.45 -11.65 6.58
N SER A 75 4.49 -11.25 7.43
CA SER A 75 4.69 -11.15 8.89
C SER A 75 5.03 -12.49 9.58
N ARG A 76 4.95 -13.61 8.84
CA ARG A 76 5.40 -14.92 9.29
C ARG A 76 6.91 -15.09 9.29
N PHE A 77 7.63 -14.26 8.54
CA PHE A 77 9.06 -14.38 8.38
C PHE A 77 9.81 -13.38 9.26
N SER A 78 10.89 -13.84 9.88
CA SER A 78 11.81 -13.04 10.68
C SER A 78 13.19 -12.98 10.06
N PHE A 79 13.94 -11.93 10.38
CA PHE A 79 15.35 -11.81 9.99
C PHE A 79 16.22 -12.14 11.20
N GLU A 80 16.97 -13.23 11.12
CA GLU A 80 17.99 -13.56 12.10
C GLU A 80 19.36 -13.13 11.60
N ARG A 81 20.10 -12.41 12.44
CA ARG A 81 21.49 -12.06 12.15
C ARG A 81 22.36 -13.27 12.43
N SER A 82 22.91 -13.89 11.38
CA SER A 82 24.02 -14.83 11.53
C SER A 82 25.34 -14.07 11.66
N HIS A 83 26.41 -14.78 12.02
CA HIS A 83 27.75 -14.22 12.23
C HIS A 83 28.32 -13.44 11.02
N ARG A 84 27.82 -13.69 9.79
CA ARG A 84 28.26 -13.02 8.55
C ARG A 84 27.14 -12.50 7.64
N PHE A 85 25.93 -13.06 7.73
CA PHE A 85 24.80 -12.74 6.83
C PHE A 85 23.47 -12.66 7.59
N PHE A 86 22.45 -12.03 7.00
CA PHE A 86 21.08 -12.14 7.49
C PHE A 86 20.41 -13.39 6.91
N THR A 87 19.63 -14.11 7.71
CA THR A 87 18.87 -15.28 7.29
C THR A 87 17.38 -15.03 7.51
N ILE A 88 16.56 -15.40 6.54
CA ILE A 88 15.10 -15.34 6.67
C ILE A 88 14.63 -16.65 7.29
N VAL A 89 13.93 -16.56 8.41
CA VAL A 89 13.39 -17.68 9.16
C VAL A 89 11.87 -17.65 9.10
N ASP A 90 11.23 -18.80 8.90
CA ASP A 90 9.79 -18.95 9.00
C ASP A 90 9.41 -19.26 10.46
N ASP A 91 8.74 -18.32 11.13
CA ASP A 91 8.34 -18.47 12.55
C ASP A 91 7.14 -19.41 12.75
N GLY A 92 6.54 -19.91 11.68
CA GLY A 92 5.34 -20.75 11.72
C GLY A 92 4.05 -19.99 12.10
N ARG A 93 4.14 -18.73 12.51
CA ARG A 93 3.02 -17.89 12.95
C ARG A 93 2.95 -16.60 12.15
N ARG A 94 1.76 -16.24 11.66
CA ARG A 94 1.53 -14.89 11.13
C ARG A 94 1.37 -13.94 12.31
N GLU A 95 2.33 -13.04 12.49
CA GLU A 95 2.32 -12.10 13.61
C GLU A 95 1.28 -11.00 13.43
N VAL A 96 1.12 -10.51 12.19
CA VAL A 96 0.16 -9.46 11.84
C VAL A 96 -1.06 -10.07 11.16
N SER A 97 -2.25 -9.82 11.72
CA SER A 97 -3.52 -10.27 11.15
C SER A 97 -3.80 -9.62 9.80
N TRP A 98 -4.65 -10.23 8.97
CA TRP A 98 -5.08 -9.61 7.70
C TRP A 98 -5.74 -8.25 7.93
N ARG A 99 -6.63 -8.14 8.93
CA ARG A 99 -7.26 -6.88 9.32
C ARG A 99 -6.24 -5.81 9.71
N ASN A 100 -5.25 -6.17 10.54
CA ASN A 100 -4.22 -5.24 10.97
C ASN A 100 -3.29 -4.86 9.81
N SER A 101 -2.95 -5.83 8.97
CA SER A 101 -2.19 -5.62 7.74
C SER A 101 -2.91 -4.63 6.81
N TYR A 102 -4.23 -4.73 6.68
CA TYR A 102 -5.04 -3.78 5.91
C TYR A 102 -4.97 -2.36 6.49
N ILE A 103 -5.08 -2.20 7.81
CA ILE A 103 -4.93 -0.90 8.49
C ILE A 103 -3.54 -0.30 8.23
N LEU A 104 -2.48 -1.11 8.34
CA LEU A 104 -1.12 -0.66 8.03
C LEU A 104 -0.95 -0.29 6.57
N CYS A 105 -1.62 -1.03 5.67
CA CYS A 105 -1.57 -0.75 4.24
C CYS A 105 -2.20 0.60 3.92
N VAL A 106 -3.41 0.84 4.41
CA VAL A 106 -4.13 2.10 4.21
C VAL A 106 -3.37 3.26 4.86
N GLY A 107 -2.84 3.07 6.07
CA GLY A 107 -2.05 4.10 6.76
C GLY A 107 -0.78 4.47 5.98
N GLY A 108 0.00 3.48 5.53
CA GLY A 108 1.21 3.72 4.75
C GLY A 108 0.92 4.42 3.42
N ALA A 109 -0.11 4.01 2.69
CA ALA A 109 -0.50 4.64 1.44
C ALA A 109 -1.06 6.05 1.60
N THR A 110 -1.74 6.33 2.71
CA THR A 110 -2.21 7.70 3.00
C THR A 110 -1.01 8.65 3.12
N PHE A 111 0.09 8.20 3.74
CA PHE A 111 1.34 8.97 3.76
C PHE A 111 2.01 9.06 2.39
N HIS A 112 1.98 7.98 1.60
CA HIS A 112 2.51 8.01 0.23
C HIS A 112 1.84 9.09 -0.61
N ILE A 113 0.50 9.14 -0.57
CA ILE A 113 -0.30 10.13 -1.29
C ILE A 113 -0.04 11.54 -0.76
N LEU A 114 0.20 11.71 0.55
CA LEU A 114 0.60 13.00 1.13
C LEU A 114 1.97 13.46 0.59
N ILE A 115 2.94 12.56 0.49
CA ILE A 115 4.28 12.89 -0.03
C ILE A 115 4.18 13.28 -1.51
N ASP A 116 3.43 12.53 -2.30
CA ASP A 116 3.21 12.87 -3.71
C ASP A 116 2.54 14.23 -3.86
N SER A 117 1.51 14.46 -3.06
CA SER A 117 0.80 15.73 -2.97
C SER A 117 1.74 16.90 -2.65
N LEU A 118 2.61 16.76 -1.65
CA LEU A 118 3.48 17.86 -1.20
C LEU A 118 4.67 18.14 -2.12
N PHE A 119 5.19 17.12 -2.82
CA PHE A 119 6.52 17.20 -3.43
C PHE A 119 6.59 16.85 -4.92
N HIS A 120 5.57 16.23 -5.52
CA HIS A 120 5.55 16.00 -6.98
C HIS A 120 4.83 17.16 -7.69
N GLY A 121 5.62 18.11 -8.21
CA GLY A 121 5.15 19.35 -8.85
C GLY A 121 4.29 19.23 -10.12
N GLY A 122 3.82 18.04 -10.48
CA GLY A 122 2.84 17.78 -11.54
C GLY A 122 1.51 17.21 -11.06
N TYR A 123 1.42 16.77 -9.80
CA TYR A 123 0.19 16.37 -9.14
C TYR A 123 -0.33 17.57 -8.36
N THR A 124 -0.90 18.52 -9.08
CA THR A 124 -1.61 19.64 -8.51
C THR A 124 -2.94 19.12 -7.98
N GLY A 125 -2.98 18.08 -7.13
CA GLY A 125 -4.23 17.58 -6.55
C GLY A 125 -4.12 16.36 -5.66
N LEU A 126 -4.91 16.38 -4.59
CA LEU A 126 -5.25 15.22 -3.79
C LEU A 126 -6.14 14.34 -4.64
N ASP A 127 -5.53 13.38 -5.33
CA ASP A 127 -6.27 12.43 -6.14
C ASP A 127 -7.01 11.43 -5.22
N ILE A 128 -8.21 11.84 -4.79
CA ILE A 128 -9.08 11.09 -3.88
C ILE A 128 -9.94 10.12 -4.70
N PHE A 129 -10.50 10.58 -5.83
CA PHE A 129 -11.48 9.85 -6.62
C PHE A 129 -10.94 9.41 -7.99
N PRO A 130 -11.06 8.12 -8.36
CA PRO A 130 -10.84 7.61 -9.71
C PRO A 130 -11.63 8.42 -10.74
N LYS A 131 -11.03 8.71 -11.91
CA LYS A 131 -11.69 9.45 -12.99
C LYS A 131 -13.00 8.79 -13.43
N GLU A 132 -13.06 7.47 -13.38
CA GLU A 132 -14.24 6.68 -13.69
C GLU A 132 -15.39 6.97 -12.71
N ILE A 133 -15.07 7.16 -11.42
CA ILE A 133 -16.04 7.53 -10.39
C ILE A 133 -16.48 8.97 -10.55
N GLN A 134 -15.56 9.89 -10.88
CA GLN A 134 -15.89 11.28 -11.18
C GLN A 134 -16.87 11.37 -12.37
N ASN A 135 -16.56 10.66 -13.46
CA ASN A 135 -17.40 10.61 -14.67
C ASN A 135 -18.76 9.97 -14.39
N TRP A 136 -18.81 8.91 -13.58
CA TRP A 136 -20.07 8.26 -13.20
C TRP A 136 -20.96 9.18 -12.37
N PHE A 137 -20.40 9.92 -11.41
CA PHE A 137 -21.16 10.87 -10.61
C PHE A 137 -21.71 12.03 -11.45
N GLN A 138 -20.90 12.55 -12.37
CA GLN A 138 -21.32 13.63 -13.25
C GLN A 138 -22.42 13.18 -14.22
N SER A 139 -22.27 12.01 -14.83
CA SER A 139 -23.26 11.48 -15.78
C SER A 139 -24.56 11.01 -15.11
N SER A 140 -24.49 10.45 -13.90
CA SER A 140 -25.65 9.85 -13.22
C SER A 140 -26.41 10.83 -12.34
N PHE A 141 -25.72 11.83 -11.77
CA PHE A 141 -26.31 12.75 -10.79
C PHE A 141 -26.12 14.22 -11.13
N GLY A 142 -25.38 14.55 -12.21
CA GLY A 142 -25.02 15.93 -12.54
C GLY A 142 -24.05 16.55 -11.53
N ILE A 143 -23.41 15.75 -10.68
CA ILE A 143 -22.49 16.20 -9.63
C ILE A 143 -21.05 16.04 -10.13
N THR A 144 -20.33 17.14 -10.25
CA THR A 144 -18.89 17.09 -10.57
C THR A 144 -18.09 16.84 -9.30
N LEU A 145 -17.50 15.64 -9.19
CA LEU A 145 -16.52 15.36 -8.16
C LEU A 145 -15.15 15.86 -8.63
N THR A 146 -14.64 16.91 -8.00
CA THR A 146 -13.29 17.42 -8.28
C THR A 146 -12.29 16.85 -7.27
N ASN A 147 -11.15 16.37 -7.76
CA ASN A 147 -10.00 16.16 -6.89
C ASN A 147 -9.50 17.54 -6.45
N PRO A 148 -9.38 17.81 -5.14
CA PRO A 148 -8.93 19.10 -4.66
C PRO A 148 -7.52 19.36 -5.20
N ASN A 149 -7.32 20.34 -6.07
CA ASN A 149 -6.00 20.64 -6.59
C ASN A 149 -5.10 21.15 -5.46
N LEU A 150 -3.82 20.78 -5.31
CA LEU A 150 -2.98 21.33 -4.22
C LEU A 150 -2.78 22.84 -4.28
N ALA A 151 -2.83 23.44 -5.47
CA ALA A 151 -2.93 24.88 -5.66
C ALA A 151 -4.36 25.39 -5.40
N ASP A 152 -5.42 24.59 -5.59
CA ASP A 152 -6.80 24.96 -5.23
C ASP A 152 -7.03 24.83 -3.74
N VAL A 153 -6.93 23.65 -3.14
CA VAL A 153 -5.89 23.39 -2.12
C VAL A 153 -5.41 24.58 -1.28
N ASN A 154 -4.20 25.00 -1.64
CA ASN A 154 -3.46 26.16 -1.16
C ASN A 154 -4.09 27.51 -1.50
N SER A 155 -5.02 27.64 -2.47
CA SER A 155 -5.69 28.91 -2.81
C SER A 155 -7.07 29.10 -2.19
N TRP A 156 -7.73 28.02 -1.76
CA TRP A 156 -8.72 27.95 -0.67
C TRP A 156 -8.07 28.36 0.66
N PHE A 157 -6.72 28.41 0.68
CA PHE A 157 -5.86 28.92 1.75
C PHE A 157 -5.19 30.25 1.35
N THR A 158 -5.80 31.00 0.44
CA THR A 158 -5.51 32.42 0.22
C THR A 158 -6.81 33.20 0.32
N SER A 159 -6.75 34.42 0.83
CA SER A 159 -7.86 35.30 1.25
C SER A 159 -8.91 35.66 0.18
N THR A 160 -8.97 34.95 -0.95
CA THR A 160 -9.77 35.30 -2.13
C THR A 160 -11.11 34.56 -2.18
N TYR A 161 -11.22 33.38 -1.56
CA TYR A 161 -12.44 32.56 -1.58
C TYR A 161 -13.07 32.44 -0.20
N GLY A 162 -13.69 33.52 0.26
CA GLY A 162 -14.54 33.48 1.43
C GLY A 162 -15.68 32.47 1.22
N TYR A 163 -15.87 31.61 2.23
CA TYR A 163 -16.91 30.58 2.41
C TYR A 163 -16.53 29.16 1.95
N PRO A 164 -16.30 28.22 2.90
CA PRO A 164 -16.26 26.81 2.56
C PRO A 164 -17.65 26.37 2.05
N GLU A 165 -17.72 25.90 0.80
CA GLU A 165 -18.96 25.41 0.20
C GLU A 165 -19.56 24.29 1.08
N THR A 166 -20.88 24.31 1.28
CA THR A 166 -21.64 23.38 2.13
C THR A 166 -21.32 21.89 1.86
N LEU A 167 -20.89 21.54 0.65
CA LEU A 167 -20.46 20.20 0.25
C LEU A 167 -19.20 19.73 1.00
N ILE A 168 -18.30 20.65 1.35
CA ILE A 168 -17.08 20.40 2.11
C ILE A 168 -17.45 19.98 3.55
N ILE A 169 -18.40 20.67 4.18
CA ILE A 169 -18.92 20.33 5.52
C ILE A 169 -19.60 18.95 5.52
N VAL A 170 -20.38 18.65 4.47
CA VAL A 170 -21.03 17.34 4.31
C VAL A 170 -20.00 16.22 4.09
N GLY A 171 -18.97 16.47 3.28
CA GLY A 171 -17.84 15.56 3.10
C GLY A 171 -17.08 15.28 4.40
N PHE A 172 -16.85 16.32 5.23
CA PHE A 172 -16.25 16.19 6.55
C PHE A 172 -17.08 15.34 7.50
N VAL A 173 -18.40 15.58 7.57
CA VAL A 173 -19.30 14.80 8.43
C VAL A 173 -19.34 13.33 7.98
N ALA A 174 -19.39 13.08 6.67
CA ALA A 174 -19.39 11.73 6.12
C ALA A 174 -18.07 10.98 6.41
N MET A 175 -16.92 11.64 6.27
CA MET A 175 -15.60 11.04 6.51
C MET A 175 -15.31 10.82 8.00
N ILE A 176 -15.74 11.75 8.86
CA ILE A 176 -15.71 11.57 10.32
C ILE A 176 -16.62 10.40 10.70
N ALA A 177 -17.85 10.33 10.18
CA ALA A 177 -18.75 9.21 10.42
C ALA A 177 -18.18 7.87 9.93
N ALA A 178 -17.53 7.84 8.77
CA ALA A 178 -16.88 6.63 8.24
C ALA A 178 -15.69 6.19 9.12
N SER A 179 -14.85 7.14 9.55
CA SER A 179 -13.73 6.88 10.46
C SER A 179 -14.23 6.37 11.82
N LEU A 180 -15.30 6.96 12.34
CA LEU A 180 -15.97 6.53 13.57
C LEU A 180 -16.62 5.16 13.43
N PHE A 181 -17.19 4.82 12.28
CA PHE A 181 -17.78 3.52 12.01
C PHE A 181 -16.71 2.41 11.97
N ILE A 182 -15.58 2.70 11.33
CA ILE A 182 -14.41 1.80 11.28
C ILE A 182 -13.86 1.58 12.70
N ILE A 183 -13.73 2.64 13.50
CA ILE A 183 -13.19 2.59 14.86
C ILE A 183 -14.18 1.95 15.86
N TYR A 184 -15.48 2.21 15.75
CA TYR A 184 -16.54 1.62 16.57
C TYR A 184 -16.57 0.09 16.46
N TYR A 185 -16.27 -0.46 15.28
CA TYR A 185 -16.17 -1.89 15.05
C TYR A 185 -14.90 -2.55 15.67
N MET A 186 -14.02 -1.79 16.37
CA MET A 186 -12.66 -2.23 16.76
C MET A 186 -12.43 -2.49 18.28
N LYS A 187 -13.48 -2.61 19.12
CA LYS A 187 -13.45 -2.98 20.57
C LYS A 187 -12.95 -1.90 21.59
N ARG A 188 -13.36 -2.13 22.85
CA ARG A 188 -13.66 -1.17 23.94
C ARG A 188 -12.53 -0.36 24.58
N GLU A 189 -11.25 -0.75 24.48
CA GLU A 189 -10.17 -0.01 25.18
C GLU A 189 -9.69 1.24 24.44
N LEU A 190 -10.06 1.39 23.16
CA LEU A 190 -9.85 2.60 22.37
C LEU A 190 -10.76 3.77 22.80
N LYS A 191 -11.71 3.55 23.71
CA LYS A 191 -12.71 4.54 24.11
C LYS A 191 -12.05 5.83 24.62
N VAL A 192 -10.91 5.74 25.30
CA VAL A 192 -10.17 6.92 25.79
C VAL A 192 -9.51 7.68 24.64
N VAL A 193 -8.95 6.98 23.65
CA VAL A 193 -8.34 7.61 22.47
C VAL A 193 -9.42 8.22 21.57
N VAL A 194 -10.58 7.57 21.45
CA VAL A 194 -11.75 8.08 20.75
C VAL A 194 -12.34 9.28 21.47
N ILE A 195 -12.48 9.24 22.80
CA ILE A 195 -12.91 10.40 23.59
C ILE A 195 -11.89 11.53 23.40
N PHE A 196 -10.59 11.26 23.50
CA PHE A 196 -9.56 12.26 23.26
C PHE A 196 -9.66 12.87 21.86
N LEU A 197 -9.87 12.05 20.82
CA LEU A 197 -10.11 12.51 19.45
C LEU A 197 -11.37 13.36 19.34
N PHE A 198 -12.49 12.92 19.91
CA PHE A 198 -13.73 13.69 19.95
C PHE A 198 -13.54 15.00 20.69
N THR A 199 -12.84 14.99 21.81
CA THR A 199 -12.53 16.19 22.58
C THR A 199 -11.58 17.10 21.81
N LEU A 200 -10.58 16.58 21.10
CA LEU A 200 -9.64 17.37 20.31
C LEU A 200 -10.34 17.99 19.10
N ILE A 201 -11.11 17.20 18.34
CA ILE A 201 -11.89 17.68 17.20
C ILE A 201 -12.96 18.68 17.67
N ALA A 202 -13.71 18.35 18.72
CA ALA A 202 -14.72 19.27 19.27
C ALA A 202 -14.07 20.51 19.87
N PHE A 203 -12.90 20.42 20.49
CA PHE A 203 -12.14 21.57 20.99
C PHE A 203 -11.67 22.45 19.84
N ILE A 204 -11.14 21.88 18.75
CA ILE A 204 -10.76 22.60 17.54
C ILE A 204 -11.99 23.32 16.98
N PHE A 205 -13.09 22.61 16.74
CA PHE A 205 -14.35 23.20 16.25
C PHE A 205 -14.93 24.27 17.19
N LEU A 206 -14.92 24.02 18.50
CA LEU A 206 -15.46 24.95 19.50
C LEU A 206 -14.55 26.18 19.62
N SER A 207 -13.23 26.01 19.59
CA SER A 207 -12.27 27.12 19.60
C SER A 207 -12.45 28.02 18.37
N GLN A 208 -12.81 27.45 17.22
CA GLN A 208 -13.13 28.21 16.01
C GLN A 208 -14.44 28.99 16.15
N ILE A 209 -15.49 28.36 16.69
CA ILE A 209 -16.78 29.04 16.94
C ILE A 209 -16.61 30.19 17.94
N LEU A 210 -15.82 29.98 18.99
CA LEU A 210 -15.66 30.93 20.10
C LEU A 210 -14.67 32.07 19.81
N LEU A 211 -13.57 31.79 19.11
CA LEU A 211 -12.52 32.78 18.81
C LEU A 211 -12.78 33.53 17.50
N GLY A 212 -13.79 33.10 16.73
CA GLY A 212 -14.23 33.75 15.50
C GLY A 212 -13.30 33.53 14.31
N TRP A 213 -13.88 33.65 13.12
CA TRP A 213 -13.22 33.45 11.81
C TRP A 213 -12.05 34.40 11.51
N ASN A 214 -11.86 35.45 12.31
CA ASN A 214 -10.73 36.38 12.18
C ASN A 214 -9.46 35.89 12.89
N THR A 215 -9.58 34.93 13.80
CA THR A 215 -8.47 34.38 14.60
C THR A 215 -7.97 33.04 14.04
N PHE A 216 -8.83 32.33 13.32
CA PHE A 216 -8.49 31.14 12.55
C PHE A 216 -8.75 31.42 11.07
N THR A 217 -7.69 31.66 10.32
CA THR A 217 -7.71 31.78 8.87
C THR A 217 -8.06 30.43 8.23
N GLU A 218 -8.55 30.44 6.98
CA GLU A 218 -8.86 29.23 6.19
C GLU A 218 -7.66 28.26 6.12
N ASN A 219 -6.44 28.80 6.21
CA ASN A 219 -5.16 28.08 6.17
C ASN A 219 -4.95 27.19 7.41
N GLU A 220 -5.36 27.65 8.58
CA GLU A 220 -5.18 26.93 9.85
C GLU A 220 -6.18 25.78 9.96
N PHE A 221 -7.36 25.93 9.37
CA PHE A 221 -8.36 24.86 9.25
C PHE A 221 -7.88 23.74 8.32
N GLY A 222 -7.38 24.11 7.14
CA GLY A 222 -6.76 23.18 6.20
C GLY A 222 -5.59 22.41 6.80
N ALA A 223 -4.65 23.12 7.45
CA ALA A 223 -3.51 22.53 8.12
C ALA A 223 -3.93 21.53 9.22
N THR A 224 -4.98 21.85 9.97
CA THR A 224 -5.53 20.96 11.00
C THR A 224 -6.14 19.69 10.39
N PHE A 225 -6.89 19.82 9.28
CA PHE A 225 -7.43 18.67 8.55
C PHE A 225 -6.31 17.80 7.96
N TYR A 226 -5.32 18.39 7.30
CA TYR A 226 -4.17 17.67 6.77
C TYR A 226 -3.41 16.92 7.86
N GLY A 227 -3.16 17.59 8.99
CA GLY A 227 -2.53 17.00 10.16
C GLY A 227 -3.34 15.85 10.75
N LEU A 228 -4.67 15.95 10.81
CA LEU A 228 -5.52 14.89 11.34
C LEU A 228 -5.62 13.69 10.39
N PHE A 229 -5.90 13.93 9.12
CA PHE A 229 -6.22 12.86 8.17
C PHE A 229 -4.99 12.18 7.59
N PHE A 230 -3.98 12.95 7.18
CA PHE A 230 -2.81 12.38 6.51
C PHE A 230 -1.66 12.04 7.45
N ILE A 231 -1.67 12.56 8.67
CA ILE A 231 -0.61 12.32 9.64
C ILE A 231 -1.16 11.55 10.85
N PHE A 232 -2.13 12.12 11.56
CA PHE A 232 -2.58 11.56 12.84
C PHE A 232 -3.32 10.22 12.71
N LEU A 233 -4.30 10.12 11.81
CA LEU A 233 -5.07 8.88 11.60
C LEU A 233 -4.20 7.69 11.15
N PRO A 234 -3.31 7.84 10.15
CA PRO A 234 -2.35 6.79 9.79
C PRO A 234 -1.43 6.37 10.95
N LEU A 235 -0.89 7.32 11.72
CA LEU A 235 -0.05 7.02 12.88
C LEU A 235 -0.83 6.35 14.01
N MET A 236 -2.09 6.71 14.20
CA MET A 236 -2.99 6.01 15.11
C MET A 236 -3.27 4.58 14.66
N GLY A 237 -3.51 4.36 13.37
CA GLY A 237 -3.67 3.02 12.80
C GLY A 237 -2.42 2.17 13.04
N PHE A 238 -1.24 2.75 12.82
CA PHE A 238 0.05 2.15 13.16
C PHE A 238 0.16 1.79 14.65
N ALA A 239 -0.08 2.75 15.55
CA ALA A 239 -0.01 2.54 16.99
C ALA A 239 -1.04 1.52 17.51
N TYR A 240 -2.24 1.52 16.95
CA TYR A 240 -3.29 0.54 17.24
C TYR A 240 -2.81 -0.87 16.89
N VAL A 241 -2.26 -1.07 15.68
CA VAL A 241 -1.80 -2.38 15.26
C VAL A 241 -0.61 -2.85 16.11
N MET A 242 0.32 -1.94 16.44
CA MET A 242 1.40 -2.21 17.38
C MET A 242 0.87 -2.71 18.73
N TYR A 243 -0.15 -2.04 19.28
CA TYR A 243 -0.80 -2.44 20.52
C TYR A 243 -1.47 -3.82 20.40
N ASP A 244 -2.26 -4.06 19.35
CA ASP A 244 -3.00 -5.30 19.18
C ASP A 244 -2.07 -6.52 19.00
N VAL A 245 -1.01 -6.38 18.20
CA VAL A 245 -0.03 -7.47 17.99
C VAL A 245 0.68 -7.83 19.30
N ASN A 246 1.03 -6.83 20.12
CA ASN A 246 1.67 -7.06 21.42
C ASN A 246 0.71 -7.65 22.46
N LYS A 247 -0.55 -7.20 22.48
CA LYS A 247 -1.56 -7.65 23.46
C LYS A 247 -2.14 -9.01 23.12
N ASN A 248 -2.31 -9.29 21.83
CA ASN A 248 -2.93 -10.50 21.31
C ASN A 248 -1.96 -11.27 20.41
N PRO A 249 -0.80 -11.74 20.94
CA PRO A 249 0.19 -12.45 20.15
C PRO A 249 -0.42 -13.72 19.56
N ARG A 250 -0.26 -13.88 18.25
CA ARG A 250 -0.81 -15.03 17.53
C ARG A 250 0.00 -16.28 17.81
N LYS A 251 -0.69 -17.38 18.11
CA LYS A 251 -0.06 -18.70 18.24
C LYS A 251 0.39 -19.21 16.85
N PRO A 252 1.43 -20.06 16.78
CA PRO A 252 1.72 -20.85 15.59
C PRO A 252 0.44 -21.55 15.15
N SER A 253 0.00 -21.22 13.94
CA SER A 253 -1.18 -21.86 13.36
C SER A 253 -0.71 -23.08 12.59
N GLU A 254 -1.38 -24.21 12.77
CA GLU A 254 -1.24 -25.30 11.82
C GLU A 254 -1.47 -24.77 10.40
N PRO A 255 -0.66 -25.22 9.42
CA PRO A 255 -0.82 -24.77 8.05
C PRO A 255 -2.22 -25.17 7.55
N LEU A 256 -3.07 -24.17 7.31
CA LEU A 256 -4.43 -24.36 6.78
C LEU A 256 -4.45 -25.06 5.41
N MET A 257 -3.32 -25.05 4.71
CA MET A 257 -3.14 -25.69 3.41
C MET A 257 -1.90 -26.57 3.45
N SER A 258 -1.98 -27.75 2.85
CA SER A 258 -0.82 -28.63 2.70
C SER A 258 0.26 -27.96 1.83
N ALA A 259 1.52 -28.35 2.05
CA ALA A 259 2.64 -27.83 1.28
C ALA A 259 2.48 -28.02 -0.25
N GLU A 260 1.79 -29.09 -0.66
CA GLU A 260 1.51 -29.36 -2.08
C GLU A 260 0.49 -28.38 -2.67
N TRP A 261 -0.54 -28.01 -1.90
CA TRP A 261 -1.48 -26.96 -2.30
C TRP A 261 -0.80 -25.60 -2.39
N ILE A 262 0.04 -25.26 -1.41
CA ILE A 262 0.83 -24.03 -1.40
C ILE A 262 1.72 -23.97 -2.65
N LEU A 263 2.41 -25.06 -2.98
CA LEU A 263 3.23 -25.14 -4.19
C LEU A 263 2.41 -24.91 -5.45
N ARG A 264 1.24 -25.56 -5.60
CA ARG A 264 0.37 -25.39 -6.78
C ARG A 264 -0.11 -23.96 -6.95
N VAL A 265 -0.60 -23.34 -5.87
CA VAL A 265 -1.04 -21.93 -5.91
C VAL A 265 0.13 -21.02 -6.25
N THR A 266 1.30 -21.25 -5.63
CA THR A 266 2.51 -20.48 -5.90
C THR A 266 2.95 -20.60 -7.35
N ALA A 267 2.90 -21.80 -7.93
CA ALA A 267 3.23 -22.07 -9.32
C ALA A 267 2.26 -21.39 -10.28
N ILE A 268 0.95 -21.41 -9.99
CA ILE A 268 -0.06 -20.69 -10.78
C ILE A 268 0.19 -19.18 -10.78
N ILE A 269 0.43 -18.58 -9.61
CA ILE A 269 0.71 -17.14 -9.51
C ILE A 269 2.01 -16.81 -10.25
N ALA A 270 3.07 -17.62 -10.08
CA ALA A 270 4.33 -17.43 -10.79
C ALA A 270 4.15 -17.53 -12.31
N LEU A 271 3.31 -18.45 -12.78
CA LEU A 271 3.00 -18.62 -14.20
C LEU A 271 2.24 -17.41 -14.76
N ILE A 272 1.23 -16.90 -14.04
CA ILE A 272 0.47 -15.71 -14.43
C ILE A 272 1.39 -14.49 -14.51
N LEU A 273 2.25 -14.29 -13.50
CA LEU A 273 3.20 -13.17 -13.50
C LEU A 273 4.21 -13.28 -14.63
N ALA A 274 4.85 -14.46 -14.81
CA ALA A 274 5.81 -14.67 -15.89
C ALA A 274 5.15 -14.50 -17.26
N GLY A 275 3.94 -15.03 -17.46
CA GLY A 275 3.17 -14.85 -18.69
C GLY A 275 2.80 -13.39 -18.94
N GLY A 276 2.38 -12.66 -17.91
CA GLY A 276 2.09 -11.23 -17.99
C GLY A 276 3.30 -10.39 -18.36
N PHE A 277 4.45 -10.61 -17.70
CA PHE A 277 5.69 -9.91 -18.04
C PHE A 277 6.23 -10.31 -19.42
N LEU A 278 6.06 -11.56 -19.83
CA LEU A 278 6.46 -12.02 -21.17
C LEU A 278 5.59 -11.32 -22.23
N PHE A 279 4.27 -11.26 -22.01
CA PHE A 279 3.36 -10.50 -22.86
C PHE A 279 3.78 -9.03 -22.92
N LEU A 280 4.03 -8.39 -21.79
CA LEU A 280 4.47 -6.99 -21.75
C LEU A 280 5.82 -6.77 -22.45
N GLY A 281 6.79 -7.67 -22.31
CA GLY A 281 8.10 -7.55 -22.96
C GLY A 281 8.07 -7.79 -24.47
N LEU A 282 7.15 -8.63 -24.95
CA LEU A 282 7.00 -8.96 -26.38
C LEU A 282 6.00 -8.06 -27.10
N SER A 283 4.99 -7.56 -26.40
CA SER A 283 3.93 -6.71 -26.96
C SER A 283 4.41 -5.49 -27.75
N PRO A 284 5.57 -4.86 -27.50
CA PRO A 284 5.99 -3.74 -28.32
C PRO A 284 6.36 -4.13 -29.75
N TYR A 285 6.72 -5.40 -29.98
CA TYR A 285 7.10 -5.92 -31.30
C TYR A 285 5.90 -6.43 -32.09
N PHE A 286 4.87 -6.94 -31.41
CA PHE A 286 3.71 -7.58 -32.04
C PHE A 286 2.46 -6.69 -32.02
N ALA A 287 2.35 -5.79 -31.05
CA ALA A 287 1.19 -4.93 -30.83
C ALA A 287 1.60 -3.58 -30.19
N PRO A 288 2.43 -2.75 -30.87
CA PRO A 288 2.95 -1.50 -30.32
C PRO A 288 1.86 -0.51 -29.89
N SER A 289 0.69 -0.54 -30.53
CA SER A 289 -0.47 0.27 -30.16
C SER A 289 -1.01 -0.08 -28.76
N ILE A 290 -0.98 -1.36 -28.36
CA ILE A 290 -1.39 -1.81 -27.03
C ILE A 290 -0.40 -1.30 -25.97
N VAL A 291 0.90 -1.36 -26.26
CA VAL A 291 1.94 -0.89 -25.34
C VAL A 291 1.88 0.62 -25.16
N ASN A 292 1.72 1.37 -26.24
CA ASN A 292 1.58 2.82 -26.16
C ASN A 292 0.32 3.23 -25.35
N SER A 293 -0.75 2.45 -25.46
CA SER A 293 -1.97 2.64 -24.66
C SER A 293 -1.75 2.31 -23.18
N LEU A 294 -1.10 1.17 -22.87
CA LEU A 294 -0.87 0.69 -21.49
C LEU A 294 0.20 1.47 -20.73
N LEU A 295 1.27 1.88 -21.42
CA LEU A 295 2.42 2.58 -20.84
C LEU A 295 2.36 4.09 -21.09
N GLY A 296 1.23 4.62 -21.58
CA GLY A 296 0.96 6.06 -21.68
C GLY A 296 2.03 6.90 -22.41
N GLY A 297 2.81 6.28 -23.29
CA GLY A 297 3.93 6.95 -23.97
C GLY A 297 5.08 7.41 -23.06
N TYR A 298 5.18 6.92 -21.83
CA TYR A 298 6.24 7.30 -20.87
C TYR A 298 7.64 6.81 -21.26
N LEU A 299 7.72 5.83 -22.16
CA LEU A 299 8.98 5.29 -22.68
C LEU A 299 9.08 5.62 -24.18
N SER A 300 10.22 6.16 -24.58
CA SER A 300 10.58 6.33 -25.99
C SER A 300 10.66 4.99 -26.72
N ALA A 301 10.48 4.99 -28.04
CA ALA A 301 10.62 3.79 -28.86
C ALA A 301 11.99 3.12 -28.68
N SER A 302 13.05 3.91 -28.46
CA SER A 302 14.39 3.41 -28.15
C SER A 302 14.49 2.72 -26.80
N GLU A 303 13.83 3.23 -25.76
CA GLU A 303 13.81 2.60 -24.44
C GLU A 303 13.02 1.29 -24.46
N ILE A 304 11.90 1.28 -25.16
CA ILE A 304 11.08 0.08 -25.38
C ILE A 304 11.89 -1.00 -26.10
N ALA A 305 12.66 -0.65 -27.13
CA ALA A 305 13.47 -1.59 -27.90
C ALA A 305 14.60 -2.24 -27.08
N ILE A 306 15.07 -1.58 -26.01
CA ILE A 306 16.12 -2.09 -25.12
C ILE A 306 15.52 -2.86 -23.94
N ILE A 307 14.50 -2.29 -23.28
CA ILE A 307 13.90 -2.85 -22.07
C ILE A 307 13.03 -4.06 -22.39
N GLY A 308 12.30 -4.03 -23.51
CA GLY A 308 11.37 -5.10 -23.92
C GLY A 308 12.01 -6.48 -23.96
N PRO A 309 13.13 -6.69 -24.69
CA PRO A 309 13.83 -7.97 -24.77
C PRO A 309 14.38 -8.43 -23.43
N ILE A 310 14.85 -7.52 -22.58
CA ILE A 310 15.36 -7.85 -21.24
C ILE A 310 14.23 -8.37 -20.37
N VAL A 311 13.09 -7.67 -20.34
CA VAL A 311 11.89 -8.09 -19.60
C VAL A 311 11.37 -9.42 -20.14
N ALA A 312 11.27 -9.59 -21.46
CA ALA A 312 10.86 -10.83 -22.10
C ALA A 312 11.81 -12.00 -21.78
N GLY A 313 13.12 -11.76 -21.78
CA GLY A 313 14.13 -12.76 -21.43
C GLY A 313 14.01 -13.22 -19.97
N ILE A 314 13.94 -12.27 -19.03
CA ILE A 314 13.73 -12.57 -17.61
C ILE A 314 12.41 -13.32 -17.40
N ALA A 315 11.33 -12.86 -18.04
CA ALA A 315 10.02 -13.48 -17.95
C ALA A 315 9.99 -14.88 -18.58
N GLY A 316 10.69 -15.11 -19.68
CA GLY A 316 10.83 -16.42 -20.32
C GLY A 316 11.54 -17.43 -19.42
N ILE A 317 12.65 -17.03 -18.79
CA ILE A 317 13.32 -17.87 -17.77
C ILE A 317 12.37 -18.10 -16.58
N GLY A 318 11.60 -17.08 -16.19
CA GLY A 318 10.58 -17.17 -15.14
C GLY A 318 9.48 -18.16 -15.45
N LEU A 319 9.05 -18.22 -16.72
CA LEU A 319 8.04 -19.14 -17.21
C LEU A 319 8.53 -20.59 -17.15
N VAL A 320 9.78 -20.85 -17.57
CA VAL A 320 10.42 -22.17 -17.43
C VAL A 320 10.51 -22.58 -15.96
N GLY A 321 10.89 -21.64 -15.08
CA GLY A 321 10.87 -21.86 -13.64
C GLY A 321 9.47 -22.24 -13.13
N ALA A 322 8.46 -21.44 -13.46
CA ALA A 322 7.08 -21.63 -13.02
C ALA A 322 6.47 -22.95 -13.51
N ILE A 323 6.70 -23.32 -14.78
CA ILE A 323 6.27 -24.62 -15.33
C ILE A 323 6.96 -25.76 -14.58
N GLY A 324 8.27 -25.67 -14.37
CA GLY A 324 9.04 -26.67 -13.65
C GLY A 324 8.63 -26.87 -12.18
N LEU A 325 7.98 -25.89 -11.55
CA LEU A 325 7.38 -26.06 -10.21
C LEU A 325 6.29 -27.12 -10.18
N PHE A 326 5.46 -27.24 -11.23
CA PHE A 326 4.44 -28.29 -11.32
C PHE A 326 5.04 -29.69 -11.40
N PHE A 327 6.22 -29.80 -12.00
CA PHE A 327 7.01 -31.02 -12.11
C PHE A 327 7.97 -31.24 -10.92
N LYS A 328 7.91 -30.38 -9.89
CA LYS A 328 8.73 -30.49 -8.66
C LYS A 328 10.24 -30.49 -8.96
N ILE A 329 10.68 -29.82 -10.03
CA ILE A 329 12.09 -29.78 -10.43
C ILE A 329 12.86 -28.81 -9.52
N LYS A 330 13.88 -29.33 -8.82
CA LYS A 330 14.66 -28.57 -7.82
C LYS A 330 15.31 -27.31 -8.39
N VAL A 331 15.87 -27.37 -9.59
CA VAL A 331 16.50 -26.21 -10.25
C VAL A 331 15.47 -25.13 -10.55
N CYS A 332 14.28 -25.51 -11.02
CA CYS A 332 13.19 -24.57 -11.33
C CYS A 332 12.71 -23.81 -10.08
N ARG A 333 12.70 -24.44 -8.91
CA ARG A 333 12.45 -23.75 -7.63
C ARG A 333 13.43 -22.59 -7.40
N TYR A 334 14.73 -22.82 -7.57
CA TYR A 334 15.73 -21.79 -7.36
C TYR A 334 15.66 -20.68 -8.42
N ILE A 335 15.40 -21.05 -9.69
CA ILE A 335 15.17 -20.08 -10.76
C ILE A 335 13.99 -19.16 -10.41
N THR A 336 12.85 -19.73 -10.02
CA THR A 336 11.67 -18.94 -9.66
C THR A 336 11.93 -18.06 -8.45
N ILE A 337 12.63 -18.54 -7.41
CA ILE A 337 13.03 -17.73 -6.25
C ILE A 337 13.91 -16.56 -6.70
N PHE A 338 14.93 -16.81 -7.52
CA PHE A 338 15.88 -15.78 -7.95
C PHE A 338 15.17 -14.67 -8.76
N ILE A 339 14.35 -15.05 -9.74
CA ILE A 339 13.59 -14.08 -10.55
C ILE A 339 12.59 -13.32 -9.68
N SER A 340 11.95 -14.00 -8.75
CA SER A 340 11.04 -13.38 -7.81
C SER A 340 11.72 -12.35 -6.90
N ILE A 341 12.96 -12.62 -6.50
CA ILE A 341 13.79 -11.67 -5.76
C ILE A 341 14.21 -10.51 -6.65
N LEU A 342 14.55 -10.71 -7.92
CA LEU A 342 14.85 -9.59 -8.83
C LEU A 342 13.64 -8.67 -9.03
N LEU A 343 12.44 -9.24 -9.05
CA LEU A 343 11.16 -8.54 -9.22
C LEU A 343 10.52 -8.10 -7.90
N TRP A 344 11.27 -8.05 -6.80
CA TRP A 344 10.75 -7.82 -5.45
C TRP A 344 9.94 -6.52 -5.30
N PHE A 345 10.25 -5.50 -6.10
CA PHE A 345 9.54 -4.22 -6.13
C PHE A 345 8.04 -4.35 -6.44
N PHE A 346 7.60 -5.45 -7.07
CA PHE A 346 6.19 -5.70 -7.39
C PHE A 346 5.42 -6.43 -6.28
N VAL A 347 6.02 -6.62 -5.10
CA VAL A 347 5.42 -7.20 -3.87
C VAL A 347 5.02 -8.69 -4.01
N PHE A 348 4.19 -9.06 -4.98
CA PHE A 348 3.77 -10.44 -5.24
C PHE A 348 4.92 -11.41 -5.60
N PRO A 349 5.95 -11.00 -6.37
CA PRO A 349 7.10 -11.87 -6.58
C PRO A 349 7.79 -12.25 -5.27
N LEU A 350 7.93 -11.33 -4.31
CA LEU A 350 8.51 -11.66 -3.01
C LEU A 350 7.70 -12.73 -2.26
N ALA A 351 6.37 -12.76 -2.44
CA ALA A 351 5.49 -13.78 -1.86
C ALA A 351 5.83 -15.18 -2.40
N ILE A 352 6.09 -15.27 -3.70
CA ILE A 352 6.49 -16.51 -4.37
C ILE A 352 7.82 -16.99 -3.79
N ALA A 353 8.82 -16.11 -3.71
CA ALA A 353 10.14 -16.46 -3.18
C ALA A 353 10.03 -17.02 -1.74
N LEU A 354 9.27 -16.36 -0.88
CA LEU A 354 9.07 -16.78 0.52
C LEU A 354 8.27 -18.06 0.65
N SER A 355 7.22 -18.23 -0.16
CA SER A 355 6.43 -19.46 -0.22
C SER A 355 7.28 -20.66 -0.61
N LEU A 356 8.09 -20.52 -1.67
CA LEU A 356 9.04 -21.56 -2.10
C LEU A 356 10.18 -21.76 -1.10
N GLY A 357 10.49 -20.76 -0.27
CA GLY A 357 11.51 -20.81 0.78
C GLY A 357 11.12 -21.64 2.00
N ARG A 358 9.83 -21.91 2.22
CA ARG A 358 9.36 -22.67 3.39
C ARG A 358 9.96 -24.06 3.48
N SER A 359 10.24 -24.52 4.70
CA SER A 359 10.85 -25.83 4.96
C SER A 359 9.99 -26.99 4.47
N ASP A 360 8.68 -26.93 4.71
CA ASP A 360 7.72 -27.96 4.27
C ASP A 360 7.56 -28.03 2.74
N VAL A 361 7.61 -26.88 2.06
CA VAL A 361 7.60 -26.81 0.59
C VAL A 361 8.93 -27.30 0.01
N LYS A 362 10.06 -26.95 0.64
CA LYS A 362 11.41 -27.36 0.20
C LYS A 362 11.53 -28.88 0.10
N VAL A 363 10.99 -29.62 1.07
CA VAL A 363 11.04 -31.10 1.11
C VAL A 363 10.37 -31.74 -0.11
N ILE A 364 9.40 -31.07 -0.74
CA ILE A 364 8.72 -31.59 -1.94
C ILE A 364 9.70 -31.75 -3.13
N PHE A 365 10.76 -30.94 -3.17
CA PHE A 365 11.77 -30.92 -4.25
C PHE A 365 13.01 -31.77 -3.94
N GLU A 366 13.03 -32.41 -2.77
CA GLU A 366 14.11 -33.30 -2.31
C GLU A 366 13.73 -34.78 -2.47
N LYS A 367 12.49 -35.04 -2.88
CA LYS A 367 12.00 -36.34 -3.35
C LYS A 367 12.21 -36.43 -4.86
#